data_AF-A0A6J8CS06-F1
#
_entry.id   AF-A0A6J8CS06-F1
#
_cell.length_a   1.000
_cell.length_b   1.000
_cell.length_c   1.000
_cell.angle_alpha   90.00
_cell.angle_beta   90.00
_cell.angle_gamma   90.00
#
_symmetry.space_group_name_H-M   'P 1'
#
loop_
_entity.id
_entity.type
_entity.pdbx_description
1 polymer ?
#
loop_
_entity_poly.entity_id
_entity_poly.type
_entity_poly.pdbx_seq_one_letter_code
_entity_poly.pdbx_strand_id
1 'polypeptide(L)'
;MTSGSTPDILDHAMHLNKYGVEGSKITFFTFQVKASRDANIYLSSSTTMDSTIPFYDVNFGAHTNRKTQLVRRKDNLLTTPFSTSWNAVIDRHRLKGWEFRDFWVSWDGGVIKNGRGSVIGEWTDPNPFLVKSIGVLNSYNSNGDWIIQSTVYGNASNHFIKCGPSDERVDLYVYKTVMQLSVKICAITCKTDEECMGFNYSENSCELLSFGQDVVTAIPKMSEIGWRFYTKCYVERHACLDCLL
;
A
#
# COMPACT_ATOMS: atom_id res chain seq x y z
N MET A 1 18.64 -15.01 30.80
CA MET A 1 17.49 -14.11 30.56
C MET A 1 17.82 -13.30 29.32
N THR A 2 17.35 -13.74 28.15
CA THR A 2 17.50 -12.99 26.91
C THR A 2 16.53 -11.81 26.95
N SER A 3 17.06 -10.59 26.97
CA SER A 3 16.28 -9.38 26.81
C SER A 3 15.58 -9.43 25.45
N GLY A 4 14.27 -9.66 25.44
CA GLY A 4 13.46 -9.52 24.24
C GLY A 4 13.55 -8.07 23.78
N SER A 5 14.28 -7.82 22.70
CA SER A 5 14.23 -6.54 22.00
C SER A 5 12.78 -6.27 21.63
N THR A 6 12.28 -5.07 21.94
CA THR A 6 11.03 -4.60 21.37
C THR A 6 11.12 -4.72 19.85
N PRO A 7 10.13 -5.32 19.17
CA PRO A 7 10.11 -5.41 17.71
C PRO A 7 10.32 -4.04 17.08
N ASP A 8 11.10 -3.96 16.01
CA ASP A 8 11.29 -2.72 15.28
C ASP A 8 9.94 -2.31 14.66
N ILE A 9 9.55 -1.03 14.80
CA ILE A 9 8.32 -0.51 14.19
C ILE A 9 8.29 -0.74 12.67
N LEU A 10 9.47 -0.78 12.04
CA LEU A 10 9.64 -1.00 10.61
C LEU A 10 9.68 -2.47 10.20
N ASP A 11 9.84 -3.43 11.13
CA ASP A 11 9.72 -4.88 10.80
C ASP A 11 8.34 -5.19 10.19
N HIS A 12 7.34 -4.44 10.63
CA HIS A 12 5.97 -4.59 10.16
C HIS A 12 5.67 -3.78 8.89
N ALA A 13 6.57 -2.87 8.48
CA ALA A 13 6.37 -2.08 7.26
C ALA A 13 6.44 -2.96 6.01
N MET A 14 5.64 -2.63 5.00
CA MET A 14 5.71 -3.26 3.68
C MET A 14 6.67 -2.51 2.80
N HIS A 15 7.79 -3.16 2.45
CA HIS A 15 8.83 -2.56 1.63
C HIS A 15 8.39 -2.55 0.18
N LEU A 16 8.22 -1.36 -0.42
CA LEU A 16 7.72 -1.24 -1.78
C LEU A 16 8.77 -1.53 -2.86
N ASN A 17 10.05 -1.63 -2.49
CA ASN A 17 11.12 -2.01 -3.41
C ASN A 17 10.86 -3.38 -4.07
N LYS A 18 10.21 -4.31 -3.34
CA LYS A 18 9.81 -5.63 -3.89
C LYS A 18 8.73 -5.54 -4.98
N TYR A 19 8.12 -4.37 -5.12
CA TYR A 19 7.12 -4.03 -6.12
C TYR A 19 7.66 -3.05 -7.17
N GLY A 20 8.98 -2.90 -7.29
CA GLY A 20 9.60 -1.98 -8.26
C GLY A 20 9.42 -0.49 -7.94
N VAL A 21 8.86 -0.14 -6.77
CA VAL A 21 8.76 1.23 -6.30
C VAL A 21 9.98 1.53 -5.42
N GLU A 22 11.08 1.87 -6.08
CA GLU A 22 12.37 2.11 -5.43
C GLU A 22 12.58 3.60 -5.18
N GLY A 23 12.77 3.99 -3.92
CA GLY A 23 12.96 5.40 -3.53
C GLY A 23 14.22 6.05 -4.12
N SER A 24 15.19 5.26 -4.57
CA SER A 24 16.38 5.73 -5.29
C SER A 24 16.12 6.13 -6.75
N LYS A 25 14.99 5.70 -7.33
CA LYS A 25 14.63 5.93 -8.74
C LYS A 25 13.54 6.97 -8.92
N ILE A 26 12.83 7.33 -7.85
CA ILE A 26 11.72 8.28 -7.86
C ILE A 26 11.86 9.26 -6.69
N THR A 27 11.30 10.46 -6.83
CA THR A 27 11.21 11.45 -5.74
C THR A 27 9.77 11.78 -5.37
N PHE A 28 8.83 11.02 -5.92
CA PHE A 28 7.39 11.19 -5.76
C PHE A 28 6.69 9.86 -6.03
N PHE A 29 5.63 9.57 -5.29
CA PHE A 29 4.68 8.53 -5.67
C PHE A 29 3.27 8.83 -5.19
N THR A 30 2.30 8.25 -5.90
CA THR A 30 0.87 8.28 -5.59
C THR A 30 0.42 6.94 -5.05
N PHE A 31 -0.59 6.96 -4.20
CA PHE A 31 -1.23 5.76 -3.68
C PHE A 31 -2.68 6.03 -3.32
N GLN A 32 -3.47 4.97 -3.23
CA GLN A 32 -4.79 5.02 -2.61
C GLN A 32 -4.76 4.24 -1.30
N VAL A 33 -5.46 4.72 -0.30
CA VAL A 33 -5.62 4.00 0.96
C VAL A 33 -7.06 4.12 1.49
N LYS A 34 -7.60 3.00 1.96
CA LYS A 34 -8.86 2.89 2.71
C LYS A 34 -8.49 2.46 4.13
N ALA A 35 -8.57 3.39 5.08
CA ALA A 35 -8.20 3.17 6.47
C ALA A 35 -9.01 4.08 7.40
N SER A 36 -9.28 3.64 8.63
CA SER A 36 -10.12 4.41 9.58
C SER A 36 -9.34 5.34 10.49
N ARG A 37 -8.06 5.05 10.72
CA ARG A 37 -7.25 5.72 11.76
C ARG A 37 -6.04 6.41 11.18
N ASP A 38 -5.17 5.65 10.54
CA ASP A 38 -3.84 6.12 10.18
C ASP A 38 -3.28 5.35 8.99
N ALA A 39 -2.34 5.96 8.29
CA ALA A 39 -1.61 5.43 7.15
C ALA A 39 -0.23 6.08 7.13
N ASN A 40 0.81 5.29 7.41
CA ASN A 40 2.20 5.73 7.49
C ASN A 40 2.95 5.38 6.21
N ILE A 41 3.72 6.34 5.72
CA ILE A 41 4.74 6.15 4.70
C ILE A 41 6.10 6.37 5.34
N TYR A 42 7.01 5.42 5.14
CA TYR A 42 8.40 5.50 5.56
C TYR A 42 9.31 5.69 4.36
N LEU A 43 10.14 6.73 4.41
CA LEU A 43 11.15 7.02 3.38
C LEU A 43 12.54 6.86 4.02
N SER A 44 13.19 5.73 3.77
CA SER A 44 14.44 5.34 4.45
C SER A 44 15.68 5.74 3.64
N SER A 45 16.76 6.11 4.33
CA SER A 45 18.07 6.35 3.72
C SER A 45 18.81 5.06 3.32
N SER A 46 18.25 3.89 3.62
CA SER A 46 18.78 2.56 3.30
C SER A 46 17.88 1.83 2.31
N THR A 47 18.44 0.84 1.62
CA THR A 47 17.68 -0.11 0.80
C THR A 47 16.86 -1.11 1.64
N THR A 48 17.16 -1.19 2.93
CA THR A 48 16.38 -1.91 3.94
C THR A 48 15.59 -0.93 4.81
N MET A 49 14.45 -1.37 5.36
CA MET A 49 13.77 -0.64 6.42
C MET A 49 14.28 -1.14 7.76
N ASP A 50 14.77 -0.22 8.57
CA ASP A 50 15.38 -0.44 9.88
C ASP A 50 15.26 0.88 10.65
N SER A 51 14.67 0.85 11.85
CA SER A 51 14.40 2.07 12.62
C SER A 51 15.65 2.72 13.20
N THR A 52 16.79 2.03 13.21
CA THR A 52 18.10 2.56 13.63
C THR A 52 18.72 3.47 12.56
N ILE A 53 18.26 3.34 11.31
CA ILE A 53 18.69 4.14 10.17
C ILE A 53 17.83 5.41 10.09
N PRO A 54 18.36 6.55 9.60
CA PRO A 54 17.52 7.72 9.33
C PRO A 54 16.38 7.44 8.34
N PHE A 55 15.17 7.82 8.71
CA PHE A 55 14.00 7.76 7.82
C PHE A 55 13.02 8.91 8.08
N TYR A 56 12.23 9.25 7.07
CA TYR A 56 11.07 10.13 7.22
C TYR A 56 9.81 9.29 7.48
N ASP A 57 9.04 9.67 8.50
CA ASP A 57 7.73 9.13 8.84
C ASP A 57 6.66 10.15 8.46
N VAL A 58 5.96 9.84 7.38
CA VAL A 58 4.85 10.63 6.85
C VAL A 58 3.55 9.94 7.22
N ASN A 59 2.90 10.44 8.27
CA ASN A 59 1.67 9.88 8.78
C ASN A 59 0.46 10.69 8.32
N PHE A 60 -0.41 10.05 7.54
CA PHE A 60 -1.76 10.50 7.28
C PHE A 60 -2.67 9.95 8.38
N GLY A 61 -3.43 10.83 9.03
CA GLY A 61 -4.36 10.41 10.09
C GLY A 61 -3.72 10.23 11.47
N ALA A 62 -2.60 10.87 11.74
CA ALA A 62 -2.00 10.91 13.06
C ALA A 62 -3.02 11.39 14.12
N HIS A 63 -2.87 10.89 15.35
CA HIS A 63 -3.80 11.14 16.47
C HIS A 63 -5.26 10.75 16.15
N THR A 64 -5.46 9.52 15.66
CA THR A 64 -6.79 8.95 15.39
C THR A 64 -7.53 9.75 14.31
N ASN A 65 -6.89 9.90 13.15
CA ASN A 65 -7.41 10.57 11.97
C ASN A 65 -7.65 12.08 12.16
N ARG A 66 -6.84 12.74 13.00
CA ARG A 66 -6.99 14.17 13.36
C ARG A 66 -5.88 15.07 12.87
N LYS A 67 -4.77 14.53 12.37
CA LYS A 67 -3.74 15.34 11.72
C LYS A 67 -2.93 14.59 10.67
N THR A 68 -2.14 15.35 9.95
CA THR A 68 -0.97 14.83 9.24
C THR A 68 0.28 15.18 10.06
N GLN A 69 1.24 14.28 10.06
CA GLN A 69 2.53 14.48 10.72
C GLN A 69 3.66 14.09 9.78
N LEU A 70 4.68 14.96 9.69
CA LEU A 70 5.92 14.69 8.97
C LEU A 70 7.04 14.74 9.99
N VAL A 71 7.75 13.63 10.14
CA VAL A 71 8.75 13.46 11.18
C VAL A 71 10.02 12.86 10.61
N ARG A 72 11.19 13.34 11.02
CA ARG A 72 12.46 12.64 10.80
C ARG A 72 12.75 11.79 12.02
N ARG A 73 13.10 10.53 11.80
CA ARG A 73 13.38 9.56 12.85
C ARG A 73 14.76 8.94 12.65
N LYS A 74 15.34 8.53 13.76
CA LYS A 74 16.54 7.69 13.86
C LYS A 74 16.53 7.02 15.23
N ASP A 75 16.84 5.73 15.31
CA ASP A 75 16.86 4.95 16.57
C ASP A 75 15.50 4.99 17.30
N ASN A 76 14.39 4.94 16.54
CA ASN A 76 13.02 5.18 17.03
C ASN A 76 12.76 6.55 17.71
N LEU A 77 13.76 7.43 17.77
CA LEU A 77 13.62 8.74 18.37
C LEU A 77 12.87 9.68 17.42
N LEU A 78 11.87 10.36 17.99
CA LEU A 78 11.15 11.46 17.34
C LEU A 78 12.03 12.70 17.34
N THR A 79 12.40 13.21 16.16
CA THR A 79 12.79 14.62 16.02
C THR A 79 11.56 15.37 15.51
N THR A 80 11.28 16.62 15.90
CA THR A 80 9.99 17.26 15.55
C THR A 80 10.12 18.23 14.38
N PRO A 81 9.84 17.82 13.12
CA PRO A 81 9.90 18.78 12.02
C PRO A 81 8.59 19.38 11.51
N PHE A 82 7.43 18.69 11.46
CA PHE A 82 6.17 19.34 11.04
C PHE A 82 4.91 18.55 11.45
N SER A 83 3.84 19.27 11.82
CA SER A 83 2.53 18.64 12.12
C SER A 83 1.39 19.64 11.88
N THR A 84 0.32 19.20 11.21
CA THR A 84 -0.88 20.02 10.96
C THR A 84 -2.12 19.40 11.55
N SER A 85 -2.82 20.13 12.42
CA SER A 85 -4.13 19.71 12.92
C SER A 85 -5.22 19.86 11.86
N TRP A 86 -6.00 18.81 11.63
CA TRP A 86 -7.23 18.88 10.84
C TRP A 86 -8.35 19.47 11.70
N ASN A 87 -8.83 20.66 11.36
CA ASN A 87 -10.12 21.11 11.87
C ASN A 87 -11.24 20.24 11.27
N ALA A 88 -12.37 20.10 11.99
CA ALA A 88 -13.49 19.26 11.57
C ALA A 88 -14.01 19.55 10.14
N VAL A 89 -13.75 20.75 9.62
CA VAL A 89 -14.17 21.26 8.31
C VAL A 89 -13.32 20.69 7.15
N ILE A 90 -12.07 20.29 7.38
CA ILE A 90 -11.18 19.78 6.32
C ILE A 90 -11.34 18.26 6.17
N ASP A 91 -12.58 17.80 6.00
CA ASP A 91 -12.91 16.38 5.84
C ASP A 91 -12.29 15.76 4.58
N ARG A 92 -11.96 16.60 3.58
CA ARG A 92 -11.37 16.16 2.32
C ARG A 92 -10.00 15.51 2.47
N HIS A 93 -9.28 15.70 3.57
CA HIS A 93 -7.94 15.13 3.72
C HIS A 93 -7.85 14.02 4.79
N ARG A 94 -8.98 13.67 5.42
CA ARG A 94 -9.06 12.54 6.35
C ARG A 94 -9.03 11.21 5.61
N LEU A 95 -8.52 10.19 6.28
CA LEU A 95 -8.72 8.81 5.86
C LEU A 95 -10.18 8.40 6.05
N LYS A 96 -10.66 7.43 5.28
CA LYS A 96 -12.00 6.84 5.45
C LYS A 96 -11.89 5.32 5.43
N GLY A 97 -12.57 4.67 6.37
CA GLY A 97 -12.55 3.20 6.49
C GLY A 97 -13.36 2.46 5.44
N TRP A 98 -14.16 3.18 4.65
CA TRP A 98 -15.14 2.60 3.73
C TRP A 98 -14.92 3.00 2.25
N GLU A 99 -13.98 3.88 1.96
CA GLU A 99 -13.63 4.27 0.60
C GLU A 99 -12.11 4.46 0.45
N PHE A 100 -11.57 4.09 -0.71
CA PHE A 100 -10.21 4.44 -1.08
C PHE A 100 -10.11 5.94 -1.33
N ARG A 101 -9.02 6.55 -0.86
CA ARG A 101 -8.70 7.94 -1.14
C ARG A 101 -7.30 8.07 -1.70
N ASP A 102 -7.17 8.88 -2.73
CA ASP A 102 -5.88 9.22 -3.35
C ASP A 102 -5.07 10.15 -2.46
N PHE A 103 -3.80 9.81 -2.29
CA PHE A 103 -2.79 10.65 -1.66
C PHE A 103 -1.49 10.58 -2.44
N TRP A 104 -0.60 11.51 -2.11
CA TRP A 104 0.74 11.56 -2.69
C TRP A 104 1.77 12.04 -1.66
N VAL A 105 3.02 11.65 -1.87
CA VAL A 105 4.19 12.12 -1.12
C VAL A 105 5.34 12.43 -2.09
N SER A 106 6.10 13.50 -1.84
CA SER A 106 7.34 13.86 -2.54
C SER A 106 8.48 14.12 -1.56
N TRP A 107 9.72 13.94 -2.00
CA TRP A 107 10.96 14.21 -1.24
C TRP A 107 12.07 14.80 -2.11
N ASP A 108 11.71 15.75 -2.96
CA ASP A 108 12.64 16.35 -3.90
C ASP A 108 13.47 17.48 -3.26
N GLY A 109 14.78 17.50 -3.52
CA GLY A 109 15.68 18.55 -3.04
C GLY A 109 15.70 18.77 -1.52
N GLY A 110 15.39 17.74 -0.72
CA GLY A 110 15.29 17.86 0.75
C GLY A 110 13.97 18.46 1.24
N VAL A 111 13.00 18.69 0.35
CA VAL A 111 11.66 19.17 0.68
C VAL A 111 10.68 17.99 0.66
N ILE A 112 10.21 17.61 1.83
CA ILE A 112 9.21 16.57 2.02
C ILE A 112 7.84 17.22 1.94
N LYS A 113 7.02 16.82 0.96
CA LYS A 113 5.64 17.28 0.83
C LYS A 113 4.70 16.09 0.78
N ASN A 114 3.48 16.30 1.23
CA ASN A 114 2.43 15.31 1.12
C ASN A 114 1.09 15.98 0.85
N GLY A 115 0.16 15.27 0.21
CA GLY A 115 -1.10 15.88 -0.16
C GLY A 115 -2.17 14.93 -0.69
N ARG A 116 -3.33 15.54 -0.98
CA ARG A 116 -4.45 14.97 -1.75
C ARG A 116 -5.06 16.08 -2.58
N GLY A 117 -4.83 16.06 -3.90
CA GLY A 117 -5.17 17.14 -4.83
C GLY A 117 -4.34 18.42 -4.61
N SER A 118 -4.32 18.93 -3.38
CA SER A 118 -3.47 20.04 -2.92
C SER A 118 -2.44 19.57 -1.88
N VAL A 119 -1.39 20.36 -1.67
CA VAL A 119 -0.43 20.19 -0.57
C VAL A 119 -1.18 20.26 0.78
N ILE A 120 -0.89 19.30 1.64
CA ILE A 120 -1.38 19.21 3.02
C ILE A 120 -0.27 19.61 3.98
N GLY A 121 0.91 19.03 3.77
CA GLY A 121 2.08 19.23 4.60
C GLY A 121 3.31 19.46 3.75
N GLU A 122 4.20 20.31 4.26
CA GLU A 122 5.46 20.64 3.64
C GLU A 122 6.49 20.91 4.74
N TRP A 123 7.64 20.28 4.60
CA TRP A 123 8.77 20.46 5.51
C TRP A 123 10.08 20.36 4.74
N THR A 124 11.02 21.26 5.02
CA THR A 124 12.37 21.24 4.47
C THR A 124 13.34 20.71 5.53
N ASP A 125 13.99 19.58 5.23
CA ASP A 125 15.04 19.04 6.09
C ASP A 125 16.32 19.89 5.93
N PRO A 126 16.85 20.49 7.02
CA PRO A 126 18.13 21.22 6.94
C PRO A 126 19.33 20.33 6.64
N ASN A 127 19.20 19.01 6.82
CA ASN A 127 20.24 18.03 6.51
C ASN A 127 19.63 16.78 5.84
N PRO A 128 19.20 16.91 4.58
CA PRO A 128 18.48 15.86 3.89
C PRO A 128 19.37 14.66 3.58
N PHE A 129 18.75 13.49 3.47
CA PHE A 129 19.41 12.28 2.96
C PHE A 129 18.71 11.77 1.70
N LEU A 130 19.46 11.02 0.88
CA LEU A 130 18.88 10.32 -0.26
C LEU A 130 17.97 9.21 0.22
N VAL A 131 16.70 9.25 -0.17
CA VAL A 131 15.76 8.15 0.04
C VAL A 131 16.15 6.99 -0.89
N LYS A 132 16.22 5.78 -0.35
CA LYS A 132 16.59 4.57 -1.09
C LYS A 132 15.50 3.50 -1.08
N SER A 133 14.64 3.50 -0.07
CA SER A 133 13.50 2.59 0.00
C SER A 133 12.27 3.28 0.57
N ILE A 134 11.11 2.77 0.16
CA ILE A 134 9.79 3.25 0.57
C ILE A 134 9.05 2.11 1.26
N GLY A 135 8.33 2.44 2.32
CA GLY A 135 7.59 1.48 3.11
C GLY A 135 6.22 2.02 3.48
N VAL A 136 5.22 1.15 3.55
CA VAL A 136 3.87 1.52 4.03
C VAL A 136 3.48 0.68 5.22
N LEU A 137 2.77 1.29 6.17
CA LEU A 137 2.28 0.63 7.37
C LEU A 137 1.00 1.31 7.87
N ASN A 138 0.13 0.54 8.48
CA ASN A 138 -0.88 1.05 9.41
C ASN A 138 -0.44 0.70 10.83
N SER A 139 -0.70 1.58 11.79
CA SER A 139 -0.33 1.41 13.20
C SER A 139 -0.90 0.11 13.76
N TYR A 140 -0.29 -0.36 14.84
CA TYR A 140 -0.80 -1.51 15.60
C TYR A 140 -2.31 -1.40 15.86
N ASN A 141 -3.04 -2.46 15.54
CA ASN A 141 -4.50 -2.57 15.65
C ASN A 141 -5.31 -1.67 14.71
N SER A 142 -4.70 -1.26 13.59
CA SER A 142 -5.34 -0.52 12.51
C SER A 142 -5.24 -1.32 11.22
N ASN A 143 -6.35 -1.41 10.49
CA ASN A 143 -6.38 -2.05 9.18
C ASN A 143 -6.35 -0.97 8.10
N GLY A 144 -5.63 -1.26 7.02
CA GLY A 144 -5.64 -0.44 5.82
C GLY A 144 -5.56 -1.30 4.57
N ASP A 145 -6.41 -0.98 3.60
CA ASP A 145 -6.26 -1.50 2.24
C ASP A 145 -5.55 -0.41 1.41
N TRP A 146 -4.54 -0.80 0.66
CA TRP A 146 -3.67 0.07 -0.13
C TRP A 146 -3.69 -0.31 -1.60
N ILE A 147 -3.64 0.69 -2.46
CA ILE A 147 -3.43 0.53 -3.91
C ILE A 147 -2.18 1.32 -4.25
N ILE A 148 -1.13 0.60 -4.62
CA ILE A 148 0.16 1.16 -5.02
C ILE A 148 0.33 0.96 -6.51
N GLN A 149 0.51 2.06 -7.25
CA GLN A 149 0.85 1.98 -8.66
C GLN A 149 2.36 1.77 -8.77
N SER A 150 2.77 0.73 -9.49
CA SER A 150 4.16 0.44 -9.78
C SER A 150 4.39 0.33 -11.29
N THR A 151 5.65 0.44 -11.70
CA THR A 151 6.05 0.10 -13.07
C THR A 151 7.07 -1.02 -12.99
N VAL A 152 6.58 -2.25 -12.89
CA VAL A 152 7.43 -3.44 -12.80
C VAL A 152 7.68 -3.93 -14.24
N TYR A 153 8.95 -4.04 -14.62
CA TYR A 153 9.38 -4.46 -15.98
C TYR A 153 8.87 -3.58 -17.15
N GLY A 154 8.66 -2.28 -16.92
CA GLY A 154 8.22 -1.34 -17.96
C GLY A 154 6.71 -1.33 -18.22
N ASN A 155 5.93 -2.16 -17.52
CA ASN A 155 4.47 -2.14 -17.54
C ASN A 155 3.94 -1.53 -16.24
N ALA A 156 2.95 -0.64 -16.35
CA ALA A 156 2.25 -0.11 -15.18
C ALA A 156 1.34 -1.19 -14.58
N SER A 157 1.51 -1.48 -13.30
CA SER A 157 0.73 -2.46 -12.53
C SER A 157 0.17 -1.82 -11.26
N ASN A 158 -1.04 -2.20 -10.90
CA ASN A 158 -1.63 -1.86 -9.62
C ASN A 158 -1.41 -3.01 -8.64
N HIS A 159 -0.74 -2.73 -7.52
CA HIS A 159 -0.59 -3.64 -6.38
C HIS A 159 -1.65 -3.30 -5.33
N PHE A 160 -2.51 -4.27 -5.06
CA PHE A 160 -3.51 -4.24 -4.00
C PHE A 160 -2.92 -4.93 -2.79
N ILE A 161 -2.69 -4.12 -1.76
CA ILE A 161 -1.96 -4.50 -0.58
C ILE A 161 -2.89 -4.35 0.61
N LYS A 162 -3.15 -5.45 1.33
CA LYS A 162 -3.90 -5.40 2.58
C LYS A 162 -2.95 -5.46 3.77
N CYS A 163 -2.99 -4.43 4.60
CA CYS A 163 -2.26 -4.34 5.85
C CYS A 163 -3.23 -4.59 7.02
N GLY A 164 -3.10 -5.75 7.67
CA GLY A 164 -3.83 -6.11 8.89
C GLY A 164 -2.97 -6.00 10.16
N PRO A 165 -3.58 -6.18 11.34
CA PRO A 165 -2.85 -6.26 12.60
C PRO A 165 -2.12 -7.61 12.60
N SER A 166 -0.79 -7.61 12.68
CA SER A 166 0.10 -8.80 12.68
C SER A 166 0.04 -9.70 11.44
N ASP A 167 1.13 -9.70 10.66
CA ASP A 167 1.57 -10.67 9.62
C ASP A 167 0.59 -11.20 8.55
N GLU A 168 -0.70 -10.85 8.59
CA GLU A 168 -1.65 -11.18 7.54
C GLU A 168 -1.56 -10.16 6.39
N ARG A 169 -0.45 -10.20 5.67
CA ARG A 169 -0.22 -9.39 4.46
C ARG A 169 -0.65 -10.20 3.25
N VAL A 170 -1.64 -9.68 2.55
CA VAL A 170 -2.04 -10.22 1.25
C VAL A 170 -1.66 -9.20 0.20
N ASP A 171 -0.84 -9.64 -0.74
CA ASP A 171 -0.42 -8.83 -1.88
C ASP A 171 -0.93 -9.48 -3.16
N LEU A 172 -1.80 -8.75 -3.82
CA LEU A 172 -2.49 -9.11 -5.05
C LEU A 172 -2.12 -8.05 -6.08
N TYR A 173 -1.61 -8.43 -7.24
CA TYR A 173 -1.26 -7.47 -8.27
C TYR A 173 -1.83 -7.84 -9.63
N VAL A 174 -2.22 -6.81 -10.38
CA VAL A 174 -2.61 -6.95 -11.79
C VAL A 174 -1.35 -7.07 -12.61
N TYR A 175 -1.07 -8.28 -13.10
CA TYR A 175 0.10 -8.54 -13.94
C TYR A 175 -0.22 -8.42 -15.44
N LYS A 176 -1.50 -8.52 -15.80
CA LYS A 176 -1.94 -8.52 -17.19
C LYS A 176 -3.36 -8.01 -17.33
N THR A 177 -3.56 -7.04 -18.22
CA THR A 177 -4.88 -6.54 -18.60
C THR A 177 -5.19 -6.94 -20.04
N VAL A 178 -6.35 -7.56 -20.28
CA VAL A 178 -6.79 -7.97 -21.62
C VAL A 178 -8.24 -7.54 -21.86
N MET A 179 -8.51 -7.03 -23.05
CA MET A 179 -9.89 -6.69 -23.45
C MET A 179 -10.67 -7.98 -23.73
N GLN A 180 -11.79 -8.17 -23.03
CA GLN A 180 -12.65 -9.34 -23.20
C GLN A 180 -14.11 -8.93 -23.20
N LEU A 181 -14.89 -9.53 -24.10
CA LEU A 181 -16.30 -9.17 -24.28
C LEU A 181 -17.22 -9.71 -23.16
N SER A 182 -16.71 -10.59 -22.29
CA SER A 182 -17.50 -11.14 -21.18
C SER A 182 -16.65 -11.68 -20.05
N VAL A 183 -17.27 -11.73 -18.87
CA VAL A 183 -16.77 -12.45 -17.68
C VAL A 183 -16.40 -13.91 -18.00
N LYS A 184 -17.14 -14.58 -18.90
CA LYS A 184 -16.87 -15.98 -19.25
C LYS A 184 -15.54 -16.12 -19.99
N ILE A 185 -15.24 -15.22 -20.92
CA ILE A 185 -13.96 -15.28 -21.66
C ILE A 185 -12.80 -14.89 -20.73
N CYS A 186 -13.02 -13.96 -19.80
CA CYS A 186 -12.09 -13.69 -18.72
C CYS A 186 -11.76 -14.93 -17.88
N ALA A 187 -12.78 -15.67 -17.46
CA ALA A 187 -12.61 -16.89 -16.68
C ALA A 187 -11.80 -17.94 -17.44
N ILE A 188 -12.08 -18.13 -18.73
CA ILE A 188 -11.29 -19.02 -19.59
C ILE A 188 -9.84 -18.54 -19.66
N THR A 189 -9.62 -17.25 -19.92
CA THR A 189 -8.29 -16.66 -20.03
C THR A 189 -7.47 -16.88 -18.75
N CYS A 190 -8.06 -16.57 -17.59
CA CYS A 190 -7.41 -16.81 -16.29
C CYS A 190 -7.18 -18.29 -16.02
N LYS A 191 -8.12 -19.17 -16.39
CA LYS A 191 -7.96 -20.61 -16.21
C LYS A 191 -6.76 -21.16 -17.00
N THR A 192 -6.56 -20.68 -18.22
CA THR A 192 -5.48 -21.10 -19.13
C THR A 192 -4.13 -20.44 -18.84
N ASP A 193 -4.11 -19.32 -18.13
CA ASP A 193 -2.89 -18.58 -17.78
C ASP A 193 -2.36 -19.12 -16.45
N GLU A 194 -1.11 -19.63 -16.44
CA GLU A 194 -0.52 -20.33 -15.29
C GLU A 194 -0.28 -19.41 -14.10
N GLU A 195 0.01 -18.13 -14.35
CA GLU A 195 0.25 -17.12 -13.33
C GLU A 195 -1.05 -16.56 -12.75
N CYS A 196 -2.19 -16.81 -13.42
CA CYS A 196 -3.47 -16.27 -13.01
C CYS A 196 -4.03 -17.02 -11.81
N MET A 197 -4.28 -16.27 -10.75
CA MET A 197 -4.90 -16.77 -9.52
C MET A 197 -6.33 -16.23 -9.35
N GLY A 198 -6.67 -15.18 -10.07
CA GLY A 198 -8.02 -14.66 -10.19
C GLY A 198 -8.07 -13.49 -11.16
N PHE A 199 -9.25 -12.90 -11.35
CA PHE A 199 -9.38 -11.72 -12.20
C PHE A 199 -10.47 -10.78 -11.73
N ASN A 200 -10.34 -9.51 -12.11
CA ASN A 200 -11.41 -8.51 -12.07
C ASN A 200 -11.95 -8.27 -13.47
N TYR A 201 -13.26 -8.06 -13.58
CA TYR A 201 -13.92 -7.72 -14.83
C TYR A 201 -14.74 -6.43 -14.70
N SER A 202 -14.37 -5.43 -15.50
CA SER A 202 -15.08 -4.16 -15.59
C SER A 202 -14.96 -3.59 -17.00
N GLU A 203 -16.04 -3.01 -17.53
CA GLU A 203 -16.02 -2.28 -18.81
C GLU A 203 -15.39 -3.04 -19.99
N ASN A 204 -15.66 -4.35 -20.11
CA ASN A 204 -15.05 -5.23 -21.12
C ASN A 204 -13.51 -5.37 -21.02
N SER A 205 -12.95 -5.03 -19.86
CA SER A 205 -11.55 -5.24 -19.50
C SER A 205 -11.44 -6.34 -18.45
N CYS A 206 -10.44 -7.18 -18.64
CA CYS A 206 -10.06 -8.27 -17.76
C CYS A 206 -8.71 -7.98 -17.11
N GLU A 207 -8.69 -7.77 -15.81
CA GLU A 207 -7.46 -7.57 -15.07
C GLU A 207 -7.12 -8.91 -14.39
N LEU A 208 -6.14 -9.64 -14.95
CA LEU A 208 -5.66 -10.89 -14.39
C LEU A 208 -4.72 -10.61 -13.21
N LEU A 209 -4.90 -11.40 -12.16
CA LEU A 209 -4.31 -11.17 -10.86
C LEU A 209 -3.43 -12.33 -10.44
N SER A 210 -2.30 -12.02 -9.80
CA SER A 210 -1.40 -12.99 -9.18
C SER A 210 -1.01 -12.56 -7.76
N PHE A 211 -0.32 -13.45 -7.03
CA PHE A 211 0.10 -13.23 -5.64
C PHE A 211 1.61 -13.02 -5.54
N GLY A 212 2.01 -12.09 -4.67
CA GLY A 212 3.42 -11.82 -4.40
C GLY A 212 4.09 -12.88 -3.51
N GLN A 213 3.35 -13.47 -2.55
CA GLN A 213 3.71 -14.63 -1.70
C GLN A 213 2.51 -15.00 -0.77
N ASP A 214 2.42 -16.29 -0.39
CA ASP A 214 1.41 -16.98 0.45
C ASP A 214 -0.08 -16.92 0.03
N VAL A 215 -0.53 -17.99 -0.64
CA VAL A 215 -1.86 -18.17 -1.24
C VAL A 215 -2.98 -18.41 -0.20
N VAL A 216 -2.64 -18.90 0.99
CA VAL A 216 -3.59 -19.53 1.92
C VAL A 216 -4.49 -18.51 2.66
N THR A 217 -4.07 -17.25 2.82
CA THR A 217 -4.83 -16.21 3.56
C THR A 217 -5.52 -15.19 2.66
N ALA A 218 -5.31 -15.27 1.34
CA ALA A 218 -5.68 -14.21 0.39
C ALA A 218 -7.17 -14.23 0.02
N ILE A 219 -7.77 -15.41 -0.09
CA ILE A 219 -9.08 -15.66 -0.71
C ILE A 219 -10.25 -14.95 0.02
N PRO A 220 -10.36 -14.94 1.37
CA PRO A 220 -11.50 -14.32 2.05
C PRO A 220 -11.52 -12.78 1.99
N LYS A 221 -10.41 -12.13 1.61
CA LYS A 221 -10.23 -10.67 1.74
C LYS A 221 -10.49 -9.87 0.46
N MET A 222 -10.80 -10.56 -0.65
CA MET A 222 -10.88 -9.98 -2.01
C MET A 222 -12.25 -9.44 -2.42
N SER A 223 -13.32 -9.81 -1.72
CA SER A 223 -14.68 -9.27 -1.97
C SER A 223 -14.90 -7.86 -1.42
N GLU A 224 -13.99 -7.36 -0.55
CA GLU A 224 -14.12 -6.08 0.18
C GLU A 224 -13.62 -4.85 -0.60
N ILE A 225 -13.04 -5.04 -1.78
CA ILE A 225 -12.49 -3.96 -2.63
C ILE A 225 -13.47 -3.45 -3.71
N GLY A 226 -14.74 -3.89 -3.69
CA GLY A 226 -15.77 -3.43 -4.63
C GLY A 226 -15.65 -4.00 -6.04
N TRP A 227 -14.73 -4.94 -6.24
CA TRP A 227 -14.48 -5.63 -7.52
C TRP A 227 -15.38 -6.85 -7.69
N ARG A 228 -15.76 -7.13 -8.94
CA ARG A 228 -16.37 -8.42 -9.30
C ARG A 228 -15.24 -9.40 -9.54
N PHE A 229 -14.81 -10.01 -8.46
CA PHE A 229 -13.63 -10.86 -8.41
C PHE A 229 -13.99 -12.34 -8.55
N TYR A 230 -13.14 -13.08 -9.26
CA TYR A 230 -13.28 -14.51 -9.51
C TYR A 230 -11.94 -15.20 -9.26
N THR A 231 -11.88 -16.16 -8.34
CA THR A 231 -10.67 -16.95 -8.05
C THR A 231 -10.56 -18.17 -8.95
N LYS A 232 -9.33 -18.52 -9.32
CA LYS A 232 -9.03 -19.84 -9.88
C LYS A 232 -9.13 -20.86 -8.73
N CYS A 233 -10.00 -21.85 -8.87
CA CYS A 233 -10.20 -22.86 -7.83
C CYS A 233 -8.97 -23.75 -7.69
N TYR A 234 -8.38 -23.72 -6.50
CA TYR A 234 -7.57 -24.82 -5.99
C TYR A 234 -8.48 -25.58 -5.01
N VAL A 235 -8.81 -26.82 -5.35
CA VAL A 235 -9.52 -27.79 -4.49
C VAL A 235 -8.82 -27.76 -3.12
N GLU A 236 -9.40 -27.38 -1.97
CA GLU A 236 -10.64 -27.79 -1.32
C GLU A 236 -11.21 -26.64 -0.46
N ARG A 237 -12.55 -26.55 -0.41
CA ARG A 237 -13.36 -25.66 0.45
C ARG A 237 -13.33 -24.18 0.07
N HIS A 238 -14.34 -23.79 -0.70
CA HIS A 238 -15.04 -22.49 -0.78
C HIS A 238 -15.31 -22.09 -2.25
N ALA A 239 -16.43 -21.39 -2.45
CA ALA A 239 -17.23 -21.32 -3.68
C ALA A 239 -16.45 -21.13 -4.99
N CYS A 240 -16.81 -21.92 -5.99
CA CYS A 240 -15.98 -22.21 -7.16
C CYS A 240 -16.28 -21.33 -8.41
N LEU A 241 -15.25 -21.18 -9.26
CA LEU A 241 -15.32 -20.82 -10.68
C LEU A 241 -16.28 -21.74 -11.48
N ASP A 242 -16.61 -22.92 -10.93
CA ASP A 242 -17.60 -23.86 -11.47
C ASP A 242 -19.06 -23.33 -11.42
N CYS A 243 -19.32 -22.16 -10.81
CA CYS A 243 -20.65 -21.56 -10.82
C CYS A 243 -20.98 -20.72 -12.07
N LEU A 244 -20.04 -20.56 -13.02
CA LEU A 244 -20.21 -19.70 -14.21
C LEU A 244 -20.21 -20.44 -15.57
N LEU A 245 -20.00 -21.75 -15.56
CA LEU A 245 -20.14 -22.61 -16.75
C LEU A 245 -21.52 -23.26 -16.77
#